data_AF-A0A2G5I9Q4-F1
#
_entry.id   AF-A0A2G5I9Q4-F1
#
_cell.length_a   1.000
_cell.length_b   1.000
_cell.length_c   1.000
_cell.angle_alpha   90.00
_cell.angle_beta   90.00
_cell.angle_gamma   90.00
#
_symmetry.space_group_name_H-M   'P 1'
#
loop_
_entity.id
_entity.type
_entity.pdbx_description
1 polymer ?
#
loop_
_entity_poly.entity_id
_entity_poly.type
_entity_poly.pdbx_seq_one_letter_code
_entity_poly.pdbx_strand_id
1 'polypeptide(L)'
;MSAELYRTMSVKQTAMAATALPLEIQQQIFNYLDTRSFYSARKVCRYWSFAATASDTLRKQLRRMPVLPSDDAQEAEPVDLQSAFNKAARCLMYGISTERAHDTPASLTKGSKMGFPVSPRVIATPDGNTLVTLNGRQISLYDTSNQSPRLKARRSLNDLKETVGSGPWLKVNSNTYNEMALSSNGSLLAVAQERTIQIYDLNADPDSFTVNEYVASATGHYICGIDFEQNDHLLRVRLSGKGTVVYLGTPAPAGKEEQPADLEHWKSKAGLRHVFLDSSLLLARAGEVGTSDPTKRVSGVQLLGAFEQGYLFAGQQHGGGESSHYILGHVQTTTAHNFGIMTTQPETVCILARLESFLSSWKYTLEASTEGGLGGWENMPSAHEHHPRFAITTGGCFDFLALAERDKKRIRPAPLTQLFLYRIPAPSQLRSMIAAHKQSYARKAGSSDDMDWSVAETGKPTRTFFDVPRIPLCLTTVENDVTDLGFSVIDDRTCALSASTKETTRTWRIHER
;
A
#
# COMPACT_ATOMS: atom_id res chain seq x y z
N MET A 1 20.66 20.11 -72.12
CA MET A 1 19.62 19.08 -71.94
C MET A 1 19.52 18.76 -70.45
N SER A 2 18.66 19.49 -69.73
CA SER A 2 18.36 19.25 -68.33
C SER A 2 17.17 18.30 -68.22
N ALA A 3 17.38 17.09 -67.69
CA ALA A 3 16.29 16.19 -67.37
C ALA A 3 15.67 16.64 -66.04
N GLU A 4 14.51 17.29 -66.11
CA GLU A 4 13.66 17.53 -64.94
C GLU A 4 13.06 16.20 -64.47
N LEU A 5 13.45 15.77 -63.28
CA LEU A 5 12.80 14.68 -62.54
C LEU A 5 11.48 15.21 -61.96
N TYR A 6 10.38 15.01 -62.69
CA TYR A 6 9.05 15.24 -62.15
C TYR A 6 8.75 14.19 -61.07
N ARG A 7 8.64 14.66 -59.82
CA ARG A 7 8.13 13.86 -58.71
C ARG A 7 6.61 13.77 -58.85
N THR A 8 6.13 12.73 -59.49
CA THR A 8 4.70 12.39 -59.53
C THR A 8 4.26 11.90 -58.15
N MET A 9 3.82 12.83 -57.29
CA MET A 9 3.05 12.49 -56.10
C MET A 9 1.62 12.14 -56.51
N SER A 10 1.37 10.86 -56.78
CA SER A 10 0.02 10.33 -56.93
C SER A 10 -0.62 10.16 -55.55
N VAL A 11 -1.40 11.16 -55.15
CA VAL A 11 -2.30 11.07 -54.00
C VAL A 11 -3.48 10.17 -54.36
N LYS A 12 -3.36 8.88 -54.00
CA LYS A 12 -4.47 8.04 -53.51
C LYS A 12 -3.94 7.21 -52.33
N GLN A 13 -3.57 7.90 -51.26
CA GLN A 13 -3.34 7.26 -49.96
C GLN A 13 -4.68 7.07 -49.26
N THR A 14 -5.30 5.93 -49.51
CA THR A 14 -6.37 5.42 -48.65
C THR A 14 -6.00 3.99 -48.27
N ALA A 15 -5.82 3.76 -46.97
CA ALA A 15 -5.64 2.48 -46.26
C ALA A 15 -4.26 1.75 -46.24
N MET A 16 -3.26 2.07 -47.06
CA MET A 16 -2.00 1.27 -47.17
C MET A 16 -0.73 1.88 -46.55
N ALA A 17 -0.83 2.99 -45.79
CA ALA A 17 0.37 3.63 -45.22
C ALA A 17 1.04 2.79 -44.12
N ALA A 18 0.27 1.97 -43.38
CA ALA A 18 0.79 1.15 -42.28
C ALA A 18 1.59 -0.09 -42.75
N THR A 19 1.56 -0.41 -44.05
CA THR A 19 2.20 -1.60 -44.67
C THR A 19 3.12 -1.24 -45.84
N ALA A 20 3.54 0.02 -45.95
CA ALA A 20 4.31 0.50 -47.11
C ALA A 20 5.75 -0.07 -47.16
N LEU A 21 6.25 -0.61 -46.06
CA LEU A 21 7.58 -1.20 -45.95
C LEU A 21 7.50 -2.74 -45.94
N PRO A 22 8.49 -3.47 -46.49
CA PRO A 22 8.62 -4.91 -46.29
C PRO A 22 8.62 -5.29 -44.81
N LEU A 23 8.10 -6.47 -44.48
CA LEU A 23 7.92 -6.94 -43.11
C LEU A 23 9.23 -6.93 -42.32
N GLU A 24 10.31 -7.34 -42.97
CA GLU A 24 11.64 -7.44 -42.41
C GLU A 24 12.18 -6.07 -42.01
N ILE A 25 11.89 -5.04 -42.82
CA ILE A 25 12.25 -3.66 -42.53
C ILE A 25 11.44 -3.11 -41.36
N GLN A 26 10.15 -3.44 -41.27
CA GLN A 26 9.32 -3.07 -40.12
C GLN A 26 9.84 -3.71 -38.82
N GLN A 27 10.19 -5.00 -38.86
CA GLN A 27 10.77 -5.73 -37.73
C GLN A 27 12.14 -5.15 -37.33
N GLN A 28 12.96 -4.76 -38.30
CA GLN A 28 14.23 -4.10 -38.05
C GLN A 28 14.01 -2.72 -37.37
N ILE A 29 13.03 -1.94 -37.80
CA ILE A 29 12.65 -0.68 -37.12
C ILE A 29 12.22 -0.96 -35.67
N PHE A 30 11.39 -1.97 -35.44
CA PHE A 30 10.97 -2.36 -34.09
C PHE A 30 12.12 -2.80 -33.18
N ASN A 31 13.20 -3.35 -33.74
CA ASN A 31 14.41 -3.69 -32.99
C ASN A 31 15.21 -2.46 -32.50
N TYR A 32 14.92 -1.27 -33.01
CA TYR A 32 15.49 0.00 -32.57
C TYR A 32 14.58 0.80 -31.64
N LEU A 33 13.30 0.44 -31.53
CA LEU A 33 12.40 1.07 -30.56
C LEU A 33 12.79 0.68 -29.14
N ASP A 34 12.67 1.63 -28.22
CA ASP A 34 12.65 1.34 -26.80
C ASP A 34 11.42 0.49 -26.46
N THR A 35 11.48 -0.17 -25.31
CA THR A 35 10.49 -1.16 -24.92
C THR A 35 9.07 -0.57 -24.82
N ARG A 36 8.95 0.69 -24.37
CA ARG A 36 7.67 1.38 -24.22
C ARG A 36 7.10 1.84 -25.55
N SER A 37 7.94 2.37 -26.44
CA SER A 37 7.53 2.69 -27.81
C SER A 37 7.16 1.44 -28.59
N PHE A 38 7.88 0.33 -28.42
CA PHE A 38 7.54 -0.95 -29.02
C PHE A 38 6.19 -1.48 -28.53
N TYR A 39 5.92 -1.42 -27.21
CA TYR A 39 4.59 -1.72 -26.66
C TYR A 39 3.50 -0.87 -27.32
N SER A 40 3.74 0.43 -27.44
CA SER A 40 2.78 1.37 -28.06
C SER A 40 2.56 1.06 -29.54
N ALA A 41 3.62 0.77 -30.30
CA ALA A 41 3.56 0.40 -31.71
C ALA A 41 2.66 -0.82 -31.94
N ARG A 42 2.72 -1.82 -31.06
CA ARG A 42 1.85 -3.00 -31.09
C ARG A 42 0.36 -2.69 -30.93
N LYS A 43 0.02 -1.54 -30.33
CA LYS A 43 -1.36 -1.10 -30.09
C LYS A 43 -1.89 -0.15 -31.18
N VAL A 44 -1.07 0.26 -32.14
CA VAL A 44 -1.45 1.23 -33.19
C VAL A 44 -2.45 0.62 -34.18
N CYS A 45 -2.14 -0.53 -34.78
CA CYS A 45 -3.02 -1.21 -35.71
C CYS A 45 -2.71 -2.71 -35.82
N ARG A 46 -3.60 -3.48 -36.45
CA ARG A 46 -3.46 -4.93 -36.63
C ARG A 46 -2.17 -5.35 -37.35
N TYR A 47 -1.71 -4.56 -38.33
CA TYR A 47 -0.51 -4.88 -39.12
C TYR A 47 0.77 -4.70 -38.32
N TRP A 48 0.87 -3.63 -37.53
CA TRP A 48 2.01 -3.41 -36.63
C TRP A 48 2.02 -4.43 -35.50
N SER A 49 0.85 -4.78 -34.97
CA SER A 49 0.72 -5.88 -34.01
C SER A 49 1.22 -7.21 -34.57
N PHE A 50 0.94 -7.49 -35.86
CA PHE A 50 1.42 -8.69 -36.54
C PHE A 50 2.93 -8.64 -36.79
N ALA A 51 3.46 -7.54 -37.32
CA ALA A 51 4.90 -7.41 -37.55
C ALA A 51 5.74 -7.53 -36.27
N ALA A 52 5.16 -7.19 -35.12
CA ALA A 52 5.79 -7.28 -33.81
C ALA A 52 5.76 -8.68 -33.15
N THR A 53 5.21 -9.72 -33.81
CA THR A 53 5.20 -11.09 -33.27
C THR A 53 6.45 -11.90 -33.57
N ALA A 54 7.41 -11.32 -34.31
CA ALA A 54 8.67 -11.98 -34.64
C ALA A 54 9.45 -12.38 -33.39
N SER A 55 9.87 -13.64 -33.30
CA SER A 55 10.53 -14.20 -32.12
C SER A 55 11.80 -13.45 -31.75
N ASP A 56 12.64 -13.11 -32.74
CA ASP A 56 13.90 -12.41 -32.48
C ASP A 56 13.66 -10.99 -31.94
N THR A 57 12.67 -10.28 -32.49
CA THR A 57 12.25 -8.97 -31.98
C THR A 57 11.73 -9.08 -30.55
N LEU A 58 10.86 -10.05 -30.26
CA LEU A 58 10.33 -10.25 -28.91
C LEU A 58 11.40 -10.65 -27.90
N ARG A 59 12.30 -11.57 -28.25
CA ARG A 59 13.44 -11.96 -27.39
C ARG A 59 14.34 -10.76 -27.09
N LYS A 60 14.66 -9.95 -28.11
CA LYS A 60 15.47 -8.75 -27.95
C LYS A 60 14.80 -7.74 -27.01
N GLN A 61 13.50 -7.53 -27.18
CA GLN A 61 12.74 -6.60 -26.33
C GLN A 61 12.57 -7.14 -24.90
N LEU A 62 12.36 -8.44 -24.70
CA LEU A 62 12.33 -9.08 -23.37
C LEU A 62 13.66 -8.94 -22.63
N ARG A 63 14.81 -9.10 -23.32
CA ARG A 63 16.14 -8.87 -22.72
C ARG A 63 16.40 -7.43 -22.27
N ARG A 64 15.63 -6.45 -22.78
CA ARG A 64 15.69 -5.05 -22.34
C ARG A 64 14.78 -4.76 -21.15
N MET A 65 13.86 -5.68 -20.83
CA MET A 65 13.03 -5.60 -19.63
C MET A 65 13.75 -6.21 -18.43
N PRO A 66 13.47 -5.74 -17.21
CA PRO A 66 13.91 -6.38 -15.98
C PRO A 66 13.13 -7.68 -15.73
N VAL A 67 13.44 -8.73 -16.49
CA VAL A 67 12.85 -10.07 -16.37
C VAL A 67 13.97 -11.11 -16.33
N LEU A 68 13.78 -12.20 -15.59
CA LEU A 68 14.75 -13.30 -15.58
C LEU A 68 14.30 -14.39 -16.55
N PRO A 69 15.09 -14.72 -17.59
CA PRO A 69 14.79 -15.86 -18.45
C PRO A 69 15.03 -17.17 -17.68
N SER A 70 14.21 -18.18 -17.94
CA SER A 70 14.54 -19.56 -17.55
C SER A 70 15.53 -20.18 -18.55
N ASP A 71 16.14 -21.31 -18.18
CA ASP A 71 17.01 -22.07 -19.09
C ASP A 71 16.27 -22.48 -20.38
N ASP A 72 14.98 -22.80 -20.27
CA ASP A 72 14.10 -23.17 -21.38
C ASP A 72 13.68 -21.98 -22.26
N ALA A 73 13.98 -20.72 -21.88
CA ALA A 73 13.52 -19.52 -22.60
C ALA A 73 14.04 -19.42 -24.04
N GLN A 74 15.15 -20.10 -24.36
CA GLN A 74 15.67 -20.16 -25.73
C GLN A 74 14.75 -20.96 -26.66
N GLU A 75 14.07 -21.97 -26.12
CA GLU A 75 13.15 -22.86 -26.85
C GLU A 75 11.71 -22.31 -26.89
N ALA A 76 11.47 -21.14 -26.31
CA ALA A 76 10.14 -20.55 -26.27
C ALA A 76 9.60 -20.25 -27.67
N GLU A 77 8.38 -20.73 -27.93
CA GLU A 77 7.62 -20.49 -29.15
C GLU A 77 7.18 -19.01 -29.25
N PRO A 78 6.89 -18.49 -30.46
CA PRO A 78 6.47 -17.10 -30.64
C PRO A 78 5.27 -16.68 -29.77
N VAL A 79 4.33 -17.61 -29.56
CA VAL A 79 3.13 -17.38 -28.73
C VAL A 79 3.51 -17.21 -27.26
N ASP A 80 4.43 -18.02 -26.76
CA ASP A 80 4.91 -17.94 -25.37
C ASP A 80 5.72 -16.67 -25.14
N LEU A 81 6.58 -16.29 -26.10
CA LEU A 81 7.29 -15.01 -26.09
C LEU A 81 6.33 -13.82 -26.09
N GLN A 82 5.25 -13.88 -26.87
CA GLN A 82 4.25 -12.83 -26.92
C GLN A 82 3.49 -12.73 -25.58
N SER A 83 3.11 -13.88 -25.00
CA SER A 83 2.46 -13.96 -23.70
C SER A 83 3.35 -13.40 -22.59
N ALA A 84 4.63 -13.80 -22.58
CA ALA A 84 5.63 -13.32 -21.64
C ALA A 84 5.84 -11.81 -21.76
N PHE A 85 6.00 -11.28 -22.97
CA PHE A 85 6.11 -9.84 -23.20
C PHE A 85 4.86 -9.10 -22.72
N ASN A 86 3.66 -9.61 -23.03
CA ASN A 86 2.41 -8.97 -22.60
C ASN A 86 2.29 -8.95 -21.07
N LYS A 87 2.64 -10.06 -20.40
CA LYS A 87 2.68 -10.18 -18.94
C LYS A 87 3.69 -9.21 -18.34
N ALA A 88 4.91 -9.17 -18.89
CA ALA A 88 5.96 -8.25 -18.46
C ALA A 88 5.54 -6.79 -18.64
N ALA A 89 5.03 -6.43 -19.81
CA ALA A 89 4.59 -5.06 -20.08
C ALA A 89 3.41 -4.61 -19.22
N ARG A 90 2.50 -5.53 -18.87
CA ARG A 90 1.42 -5.24 -17.90
C ARG A 90 1.97 -5.07 -16.48
N CYS A 91 2.84 -5.98 -16.03
CA CYS A 91 3.41 -5.94 -14.68
C CYS A 91 4.29 -4.72 -14.45
N LEU A 92 5.09 -4.35 -15.45
CA LEU A 92 5.98 -3.18 -15.47
C LEU A 92 5.28 -1.89 -15.90
N MET A 93 3.96 -1.93 -16.12
CA MET A 93 3.12 -0.75 -16.37
C MET A 93 3.50 0.09 -17.60
N TYR A 94 4.05 -0.51 -18.67
CA TYR A 94 4.40 0.24 -19.89
C TYR A 94 3.20 0.90 -20.59
N GLY A 95 1.99 0.35 -20.41
CA GLY A 95 0.74 0.90 -20.92
C GLY A 95 0.08 1.97 -20.04
N ILE A 96 0.72 2.34 -18.93
CA ILE A 96 0.16 3.32 -17.98
C ILE A 96 0.69 4.72 -18.29
N SER A 97 -0.20 5.70 -18.38
CA SER A 97 0.16 7.12 -18.39
C SER A 97 -0.42 7.83 -17.18
N THR A 98 0.34 8.76 -16.62
CA THR A 98 -0.06 9.52 -15.43
C THR A 98 -0.16 11.00 -15.76
N GLU A 99 -1.20 11.64 -15.25
CA GLU A 99 -1.43 13.09 -15.37
C GLU A 99 -1.64 13.67 -13.97
N ARG A 100 -0.91 14.74 -13.63
CA ARG A 100 -1.05 15.40 -12.34
C ARG A 100 -2.21 16.41 -12.40
N ALA A 101 -3.19 16.24 -11.52
CA ALA A 101 -4.24 17.23 -11.30
C ALA A 101 -3.74 18.39 -10.43
N HIS A 102 -4.51 19.49 -10.37
CA HIS A 102 -4.19 20.61 -9.50
C HIS A 102 -4.24 20.21 -8.02
N ASP A 103 -3.32 20.79 -7.24
CA ASP A 103 -3.26 20.57 -5.80
C ASP A 103 -4.48 21.19 -5.12
N THR A 104 -5.07 20.46 -4.18
CA THR A 104 -6.21 20.91 -3.39
C THR A 104 -5.82 21.11 -1.92
N PRO A 105 -6.54 21.96 -1.17
CA PRO A 105 -6.33 22.10 0.28
C PRO A 105 -6.54 20.77 1.02
N ALA A 106 -5.63 20.42 1.93
CA ALA A 106 -5.83 19.30 2.86
C ALA A 106 -6.51 19.72 4.18
N SER A 107 -6.70 18.76 5.10
CA SER A 107 -7.48 18.90 6.33
C SER A 107 -7.05 20.07 7.25
N LEU A 108 -5.75 20.36 7.39
CA LEU A 108 -5.30 21.46 8.26
C LEU A 108 -5.17 22.81 7.54
N THR A 109 -5.36 22.87 6.21
CA THR A 109 -5.24 24.13 5.46
C THR A 109 -6.21 25.20 5.96
N LYS A 110 -7.45 24.77 6.25
CA LYS A 110 -8.51 25.67 6.73
C LYS A 110 -8.17 26.23 8.11
N GLY A 111 -7.75 25.36 9.03
CA GLY A 111 -7.28 25.76 10.36
C GLY A 111 -6.05 26.67 10.31
N SER A 112 -5.09 26.38 9.43
CA SER A 112 -3.90 27.21 9.25
C SER A 112 -4.23 28.64 8.80
N LYS A 113 -5.16 28.79 7.85
CA LYS A 113 -5.68 30.12 7.43
C LYS A 113 -6.38 30.88 8.56
N MET A 114 -6.87 30.17 9.58
CA MET A 114 -7.49 30.75 10.78
C MET A 114 -6.48 30.99 11.92
N GLY A 115 -5.18 30.77 11.70
CA GLY A 115 -4.11 31.04 12.66
C GLY A 115 -3.70 29.85 13.53
N PHE A 116 -4.21 28.64 13.27
CA PHE A 116 -3.72 27.45 13.97
C PHE A 116 -2.40 26.95 13.38
N PRO A 117 -1.39 26.63 14.20
CA PRO A 117 -0.11 26.13 13.69
C PRO A 117 -0.25 24.71 13.13
N VAL A 118 0.42 24.42 12.01
CA VAL A 118 0.55 23.05 11.50
C VAL A 118 1.57 22.31 12.37
N SER A 119 1.08 21.59 13.37
CA SER A 119 1.93 20.88 14.34
C SER A 119 1.37 19.51 14.68
N PRO A 120 2.14 18.61 15.31
CA PRO A 120 1.61 17.34 15.83
C PRO A 120 0.49 17.51 16.87
N ARG A 121 0.39 18.68 17.49
CA ARG A 121 -0.61 19.02 18.51
C ARG A 121 -1.93 19.56 17.95
N VAL A 122 -2.07 19.61 16.63
CA VAL A 122 -3.27 20.05 15.94
C VAL A 122 -3.67 18.98 14.94
N ILE A 123 -4.90 18.50 15.04
CA ILE A 123 -5.50 17.51 14.15
C ILE A 123 -6.88 18.02 13.71
N ALA A 124 -7.29 17.67 12.50
CA ALA A 124 -8.59 18.05 11.96
C ALA A 124 -9.25 16.88 11.25
N THR A 125 -10.57 16.94 11.12
CA THR A 125 -11.34 16.00 10.31
C THR A 125 -10.92 16.10 8.83
N PRO A 126 -11.18 15.07 8.00
CA PRO A 126 -10.79 15.08 6.59
C PRO A 126 -11.29 16.30 5.81
N ASP A 127 -12.50 16.78 6.12
CA ASP A 127 -13.12 17.98 5.53
C ASP A 127 -12.57 19.31 6.11
N GLY A 128 -11.74 19.23 7.15
CA GLY A 128 -11.17 20.38 7.84
C GLY A 128 -12.20 21.25 8.56
N ASN A 129 -13.43 20.76 8.81
CA ASN A 129 -14.47 21.53 9.48
C ASN A 129 -14.44 21.41 11.00
N THR A 130 -13.83 20.35 11.54
CA THR A 130 -13.62 20.16 12.97
C THR A 130 -12.13 20.06 13.24
N LEU A 131 -11.64 20.83 14.23
CA LEU A 131 -10.23 20.90 14.57
C LEU A 131 -10.05 20.71 16.07
N VAL A 132 -9.07 19.92 16.46
CA VAL A 132 -8.72 19.65 17.85
C VAL A 132 -7.28 20.07 18.11
N THR A 133 -7.07 20.77 19.22
CA THR A 133 -5.73 21.14 19.70
C THR A 133 -5.45 20.53 21.06
N LEU A 134 -4.22 20.07 21.28
CA LEU A 134 -3.73 19.64 22.59
C LEU A 134 -2.63 20.57 23.08
N ASN A 135 -2.99 21.48 24.00
CA ASN A 135 -2.06 22.44 24.58
C ASN A 135 -1.75 22.07 26.02
N GLY A 136 -0.57 21.47 26.23
CA GLY A 136 -0.20 20.88 27.51
C GLY A 136 -1.16 19.74 27.84
N ARG A 137 -2.05 19.98 28.82
CA ARG A 137 -3.01 18.98 29.32
C ARG A 137 -4.45 19.28 28.88
N GLN A 138 -4.66 20.35 28.11
CA GLN A 138 -5.99 20.78 27.69
C GLN A 138 -6.25 20.40 26.23
N ILE A 139 -7.29 19.59 26.03
CA ILE A 139 -7.91 19.32 24.74
C ILE A 139 -8.92 20.43 24.48
N SER A 140 -8.85 21.05 23.30
CA SER A 140 -9.85 22.02 22.84
C SER A 140 -10.39 21.62 21.48
N LEU A 141 -11.71 21.54 21.37
CA LEU A 141 -12.45 21.25 20.14
C LEU A 141 -12.93 22.57 19.52
N TYR A 142 -12.64 22.78 18.25
CA TYR A 142 -13.04 23.93 17.47
C TYR A 142 -13.91 23.51 16.29
N ASP A 143 -14.99 24.24 16.09
CA ASP A 143 -15.71 24.30 14.84
C ASP A 143 -15.06 25.32 13.92
N THR A 144 -14.59 24.84 12.77
CA THR A 144 -13.93 25.64 11.73
C THR A 144 -14.75 25.63 10.44
N SER A 145 -16.04 25.23 10.47
CA SER A 145 -16.94 25.30 9.32
C SER A 145 -17.11 26.73 8.79
N ASN A 146 -17.18 27.70 9.72
CA ASN A 146 -17.38 29.14 9.46
C ASN A 146 -16.07 29.90 9.24
N GLN A 147 -16.16 31.19 8.87
CA GLN A 147 -14.99 32.05 8.65
C GLN A 147 -14.14 32.29 9.91
N SER A 148 -14.74 32.18 11.09
CA SER A 148 -14.07 32.32 12.38
C SER A 148 -14.18 31.01 13.18
N PRO A 149 -13.08 30.51 13.78
CA PRO A 149 -13.14 29.31 14.59
C PRO A 149 -13.97 29.54 15.85
N ARG A 150 -14.87 28.60 16.17
CA ARG A 150 -15.68 28.63 17.39
C ARG A 150 -15.28 27.48 18.31
N LEU A 151 -14.91 27.79 19.54
CA LEU A 151 -14.64 26.77 20.55
C LEU A 151 -15.95 26.07 20.93
N LYS A 152 -16.02 24.75 20.72
CA LYS A 152 -17.17 23.91 21.09
C LYS A 152 -17.02 23.31 22.48
N ALA A 153 -15.86 22.74 22.78
CA ALA A 153 -15.62 22.04 24.03
C ALA A 153 -14.17 22.18 24.49
N ARG A 154 -13.96 22.09 25.81
CA ARG A 154 -12.64 21.98 26.44
C ARG A 154 -12.66 20.84 27.45
N ARG A 155 -11.60 20.05 27.45
CA ARG A 155 -11.44 18.93 28.38
C ARG A 155 -9.99 18.81 28.81
N SER A 156 -9.76 18.28 30.00
CA SER A 156 -8.40 17.97 30.47
C SER A 156 -8.06 16.51 30.17
N LEU A 157 -6.79 16.23 29.92
CA LEU A 157 -6.29 14.86 29.84
C LEU A 157 -6.59 14.12 31.15
N ASN A 158 -6.94 12.84 31.00
CA ASN A 158 -7.26 11.94 32.09
C ASN A 158 -6.03 11.15 32.53
N ASP A 159 -5.03 11.85 33.03
CA ASP A 159 -3.80 11.27 33.57
C ASP A 159 -3.68 11.49 35.08
N LEU A 160 -4.53 12.35 35.68
CA LEU A 160 -4.60 12.57 37.13
C LEU A 160 -5.82 11.96 37.81
N LYS A 161 -6.96 11.81 37.12
CA LYS A 161 -8.25 11.47 37.72
C LYS A 161 -8.49 9.95 37.79
N GLU A 162 -8.30 9.23 36.70
CA GLU A 162 -8.53 7.79 36.66
C GLU A 162 -7.20 7.01 36.76
N THR A 163 -7.21 5.92 37.50
CA THR A 163 -6.11 4.95 37.49
C THR A 163 -6.22 4.10 36.24
N VAL A 164 -5.24 4.21 35.35
CA VAL A 164 -5.07 3.28 34.23
C VAL A 164 -4.65 1.93 34.83
N GLY A 165 -5.48 0.91 34.68
CA GLY A 165 -5.15 -0.44 35.16
C GLY A 165 -3.85 -0.95 34.53
N SER A 166 -3.05 -1.69 35.29
CA SER A 166 -1.83 -2.39 34.85
C SER A 166 -0.64 -1.53 34.37
N GLY A 167 -0.72 -0.19 34.43
CA GLY A 167 0.38 0.73 34.10
C GLY A 167 1.34 1.02 35.26
N PRO A 168 2.56 1.51 35.00
CA PRO A 168 3.50 1.92 36.05
C PRO A 168 2.92 3.07 36.91
N TRP A 169 3.08 2.97 38.23
CA TRP A 169 2.51 3.93 39.21
C TRP A 169 3.14 5.33 39.16
N LEU A 170 4.34 5.47 38.59
CA LEU A 170 5.02 6.75 38.47
C LEU A 170 4.43 7.54 37.30
N LYS A 171 3.53 8.48 37.62
CA LYS A 171 2.99 9.45 36.67
C LYS A 171 4.11 10.43 36.27
N VAL A 172 4.81 10.12 35.18
CA VAL A 172 5.75 11.06 34.56
C VAL A 172 4.95 12.25 34.04
N ASN A 173 5.46 13.48 34.19
CA ASN A 173 4.86 14.67 33.60
C ASN A 173 4.53 14.39 32.13
N SER A 174 3.35 14.82 31.65
CA SER A 174 2.92 14.67 30.25
C SER A 174 4.07 15.07 29.34
N ASN A 175 4.74 14.07 28.75
CA ASN A 175 5.91 14.33 27.94
C ASN A 175 5.47 14.96 26.62
N THR A 176 6.40 15.56 25.89
CA THR A 176 6.10 16.24 24.62
C THR A 176 5.56 15.33 23.51
N TYR A 177 5.52 14.01 23.74
CA TYR A 177 5.25 12.93 22.80
C TYR A 177 3.86 12.33 22.99
N ASN A 178 2.82 13.15 22.85
CA ASN A 178 1.45 12.65 22.75
C ASN A 178 1.10 12.47 21.28
N GLU A 179 0.72 11.24 20.90
CA GLU A 179 0.17 10.96 19.57
C GLU A 179 -1.36 11.10 19.62
N MET A 180 -1.95 11.62 18.55
CA MET A 180 -3.39 11.89 18.48
C MET A 180 -4.00 11.36 17.20
N ALA A 181 -5.18 10.78 17.31
CA ALA A 181 -6.03 10.43 16.18
C ALA A 181 -7.44 10.97 16.42
N LEU A 182 -8.03 11.55 15.38
CA LEU A 182 -9.41 12.07 15.40
C LEU A 182 -10.25 11.16 14.52
N SER A 183 -11.43 10.77 14.98
CA SER A 183 -12.36 9.97 14.19
C SER A 183 -12.80 10.72 12.93
N SER A 184 -13.25 9.97 11.93
CA SER A 184 -13.68 10.50 10.63
C SER A 184 -14.72 11.63 10.75
N ASN A 185 -15.65 11.50 11.69
CA ASN A 185 -16.72 12.46 12.00
C ASN A 185 -16.34 13.51 13.06
N GLY A 186 -15.14 13.43 13.65
CA GLY A 186 -14.67 14.33 14.69
C GLY A 186 -15.32 14.17 16.07
N SER A 187 -16.07 13.10 16.33
CA SER A 187 -16.71 12.85 17.63
C SER A 187 -15.78 12.22 18.66
N LEU A 188 -14.81 11.41 18.23
CA LEU A 188 -13.88 10.70 19.10
C LEU A 188 -12.45 11.20 18.91
N LEU A 189 -11.73 11.38 20.01
CA LEU A 189 -10.30 11.64 20.02
C LEU A 189 -9.59 10.51 20.75
N ALA A 190 -8.67 9.82 20.06
CA ALA A 190 -7.70 8.96 20.72
C ALA A 190 -6.43 9.77 21.01
N VAL A 191 -5.92 9.64 22.24
CA VAL A 191 -4.65 10.20 22.67
C VAL A 191 -3.80 9.08 23.24
N ALA A 192 -2.61 8.88 22.70
CA ALA A 192 -1.62 7.98 23.26
C ALA A 192 -0.62 8.78 24.10
N GLN A 193 -0.48 8.39 25.36
CA GLN A 193 0.51 8.90 26.30
C GLN A 193 1.39 7.73 26.73
N GLU A 194 2.63 7.72 26.24
CA GLU A 194 3.59 6.63 26.40
C GLU A 194 3.09 5.27 25.84
N ARG A 195 2.43 4.47 26.68
CA ARG A 195 1.83 3.16 26.35
C ARG A 195 0.36 3.07 26.74
N THR A 196 -0.19 4.14 27.29
CA THR A 196 -1.62 4.23 27.58
C THR A 196 -2.31 4.92 26.42
N ILE A 197 -3.40 4.34 25.96
CA ILE A 197 -4.29 4.96 24.99
C ILE A 197 -5.56 5.35 25.71
N GLN A 198 -6.05 6.56 25.41
CA GLN A 198 -7.26 7.12 25.97
C GLN A 198 -8.16 7.58 24.84
N ILE A 199 -9.44 7.18 24.86
CA ILE A 199 -10.44 7.60 23.89
C ILE A 199 -11.46 8.50 24.60
N TYR A 200 -11.63 9.69 24.04
CA TYR A 200 -12.52 10.73 24.52
C TYR A 200 -13.68 10.86 23.54
N ASP A 201 -14.90 10.87 24.05
CA ASP A 201 -16.02 11.49 23.34
C ASP A 201 -15.93 13.01 23.55
N LEU A 202 -15.84 13.74 22.44
CA LEU A 202 -15.69 15.17 22.39
C LEU A 202 -17.02 15.93 22.46
N ASN A 203 -18.14 15.22 22.24
CA ASN A 203 -19.49 15.77 22.35
C ASN A 203 -20.10 15.54 23.75
N ALA A 204 -19.54 14.62 24.52
CA ALA A 204 -19.94 14.37 25.91
C ALA A 204 -19.47 15.47 26.86
N ASP A 205 -20.03 15.49 28.06
CA ASP A 205 -19.63 16.43 29.11
C ASP A 205 -18.11 16.34 29.40
N PRO A 206 -17.43 17.46 29.72
CA PRO A 206 -15.99 17.47 30.00
C PRO A 206 -15.55 16.52 31.11
N ASP A 207 -16.43 16.25 32.07
CA ASP A 207 -16.20 15.35 33.21
C ASP A 207 -16.73 13.92 32.98
N SER A 208 -17.15 13.59 31.76
CA SER A 208 -17.51 12.21 31.40
C SER A 208 -16.35 11.24 31.63
N PHE A 209 -16.64 9.95 31.74
CA PHE A 209 -15.60 8.93 31.81
C PHE A 209 -14.87 8.79 30.47
N THR A 210 -13.59 8.46 30.53
CA THR A 210 -12.82 8.11 29.32
C THR A 210 -12.67 6.60 29.21
N VAL A 211 -12.51 6.10 27.98
CA VAL A 211 -12.02 4.73 27.80
C VAL A 211 -10.50 4.80 27.82
N ASN A 212 -9.86 4.02 28.70
CA ASN A 212 -8.41 3.94 28.73
C ASN A 212 -7.95 2.50 28.85
N GLU A 213 -6.81 2.21 28.23
CA GLU A 213 -6.18 0.90 28.29
C GLU A 213 -4.66 1.05 28.21
N TYR A 214 -3.96 0.17 28.91
CA TYR A 214 -2.51 0.07 28.83
C TYR A 214 -2.13 -1.04 27.85
N VAL A 215 -1.41 -0.66 26.79
CA VAL A 215 -1.07 -1.59 25.70
C VAL A 215 0.09 -2.48 26.12
N ALA A 216 -0.22 -3.64 26.71
CA ALA A 216 0.78 -4.58 27.21
C ALA A 216 1.71 -5.12 26.10
N SER A 217 1.20 -5.28 24.88
CA SER A 217 1.99 -5.68 23.71
C SER A 217 3.07 -4.66 23.31
N ALA A 218 2.98 -3.41 23.81
CA ALA A 218 4.01 -2.39 23.61
C ALA A 218 5.16 -2.48 24.63
N THR A 219 5.33 -3.58 25.37
CA THR A 219 6.41 -3.71 26.36
C THR A 219 7.79 -3.54 25.71
N GLY A 220 8.61 -2.62 26.24
CA GLY A 220 9.91 -2.26 25.67
C GLY A 220 9.86 -1.25 24.52
N HIS A 221 8.66 -0.76 24.17
CA HIS A 221 8.44 0.19 23.08
C HIS A 221 7.55 1.36 23.54
N TYR A 222 7.69 2.52 22.91
CA TYR A 222 6.73 3.63 23.03
C TYR A 222 5.86 3.71 21.77
N ILE A 223 4.65 4.26 21.92
CA ILE A 223 3.73 4.54 20.81
C ILE A 223 4.23 5.76 20.05
N CYS A 224 4.39 5.63 18.74
CA CYS A 224 4.92 6.67 17.84
C CYS A 224 3.92 7.10 16.76
N GLY A 225 2.71 6.55 16.79
CA GLY A 225 1.60 7.02 15.97
C GLY A 225 0.34 6.20 16.24
N ILE A 226 -0.81 6.86 16.11
CA ILE A 226 -2.12 6.23 16.18
C ILE A 226 -3.01 6.77 15.05
N ASP A 227 -3.87 5.93 14.48
CA ASP A 227 -4.86 6.34 13.48
C ASP A 227 -6.13 5.50 13.64
N PHE A 228 -7.30 6.12 13.50
CA PHE A 228 -8.55 5.39 13.33
C PHE A 228 -8.63 4.83 11.90
N GLU A 229 -8.95 3.54 11.77
CA GLU A 229 -9.12 2.85 10.49
C GLU A 229 -10.42 2.02 10.50
N GLN A 230 -10.91 1.62 9.32
CA GLN A 230 -12.14 0.83 9.16
C GLN A 230 -13.37 1.50 9.81
N ASN A 231 -13.66 2.74 9.42
CA ASN A 231 -14.77 3.55 9.94
C ASN A 231 -14.74 3.68 11.47
N ASP A 232 -13.57 4.02 12.00
CA ASP A 232 -13.32 4.26 13.42
C ASP A 232 -13.53 3.02 14.33
N HIS A 233 -13.72 1.82 13.77
CA HIS A 233 -13.87 0.57 14.54
C HIS A 233 -12.54 -0.05 14.97
N LEU A 234 -11.47 0.26 14.24
CA LEU A 234 -10.11 -0.16 14.57
C LEU A 234 -9.22 1.05 14.86
N LEU A 235 -8.29 0.87 15.79
CA LEU A 235 -7.23 1.83 16.08
C LEU A 235 -5.90 1.19 15.71
N ARG A 236 -5.26 1.70 14.67
CA ARG A 236 -3.92 1.30 14.26
C ARG A 236 -2.91 1.98 15.17
N VAL A 237 -2.19 1.20 15.96
CA VAL A 237 -1.16 1.67 16.89
C VAL A 237 0.21 1.30 16.34
N ARG A 238 1.04 2.31 16.06
CA ARG A 238 2.40 2.18 15.56
C ARG A 238 3.38 2.26 16.72
N LEU A 239 4.20 1.23 16.87
CA LEU A 239 5.21 1.14 17.92
C LEU A 239 6.59 1.47 17.37
N SER A 240 7.42 2.10 18.21
CA SER A 240 8.82 2.43 17.90
C SER A 240 9.72 1.21 17.66
N GLY A 241 9.29 0.02 18.12
CA GLY A 241 10.01 -1.23 17.94
C GLY A 241 10.03 -1.72 16.50
N LYS A 242 11.05 -1.34 15.72
CA LYS A 242 11.33 -1.89 14.37
C LYS A 242 10.12 -1.87 13.40
N GLY A 243 9.17 -0.96 13.59
CA GLY A 243 7.96 -0.82 12.79
C GLY A 243 6.81 -1.78 13.15
N THR A 244 6.78 -2.35 14.35
CA THR A 244 5.64 -3.16 14.82
C THR A 244 4.35 -2.30 14.86
N VAL A 245 3.26 -2.88 14.38
CA VAL A 245 1.91 -2.33 14.38
C VAL A 245 0.95 -3.28 15.10
N VAL A 246 0.09 -2.72 15.95
CA VAL A 246 -0.98 -3.41 16.66
C VAL A 246 -2.30 -2.76 16.29
N TYR A 247 -3.31 -3.55 15.95
CA TYR A 247 -4.67 -3.09 15.73
C TYR A 247 -5.53 -3.42 16.95
N LEU A 248 -6.08 -2.39 17.57
CA LEU A 248 -7.02 -2.51 18.68
C LEU A 248 -8.46 -2.29 18.20
N GLY A 249 -9.43 -2.90 18.89
CA GLY A 249 -10.84 -2.87 18.48
C GLY A 249 -11.24 -4.09 17.66
N THR A 250 -12.45 -4.08 17.12
CA THR A 250 -13.00 -5.13 16.26
C THR A 250 -13.65 -4.47 15.06
N PRO A 251 -13.45 -4.95 13.82
CA PRO A 251 -14.08 -4.35 12.65
C PRO A 251 -15.61 -4.35 12.74
N ALA A 252 -16.24 -3.46 11.97
CA ALA A 252 -17.69 -3.36 11.91
C ALA A 252 -18.32 -4.72 11.54
N PRO A 253 -19.42 -5.12 12.20
CA PRO A 253 -20.16 -6.30 11.79
C PRO A 253 -20.78 -6.10 10.40
N ALA A 254 -20.92 -7.20 9.65
CA ALA A 254 -21.51 -7.18 8.32
C ALA A 254 -22.89 -6.48 8.33
N GLY A 255 -23.07 -5.51 7.43
CA GLY A 255 -24.30 -4.70 7.33
C GLY A 255 -24.33 -3.42 8.17
N LYS A 256 -23.31 -3.15 9.00
CA LYS A 256 -23.09 -1.83 9.66
C LYS A 256 -21.79 -1.15 9.26
N GLU A 257 -21.22 -1.56 8.13
CA GLU A 257 -19.91 -1.07 7.67
C GLU A 257 -19.90 0.45 7.51
N GLU A 258 -21.01 1.08 7.15
CA GLU A 258 -21.09 2.53 6.94
C GLU A 258 -21.18 3.37 8.22
N GLN A 259 -21.48 2.75 9.37
CA GLN A 259 -21.63 3.50 10.63
C GLN A 259 -20.28 3.57 11.35
N PRO A 260 -19.78 4.79 11.64
CA PRO A 260 -18.56 4.94 12.41
C PRO A 260 -18.77 4.42 13.84
N ALA A 261 -17.72 3.85 14.44
CA ALA A 261 -17.80 3.39 15.81
C ALA A 261 -18.02 4.55 16.79
N ASP A 262 -18.81 4.29 17.82
CA ASP A 262 -19.07 5.23 18.91
C ASP A 262 -18.25 4.87 20.16
N LEU A 263 -18.41 5.65 21.23
CA LEU A 263 -17.72 5.40 22.49
C LEU A 263 -18.16 4.07 23.14
N GLU A 264 -19.38 3.59 22.88
CA GLU A 264 -19.90 2.33 23.46
C GLU A 264 -19.18 1.11 22.87
N HIS A 265 -18.89 1.12 21.57
CA HIS A 265 -17.99 0.14 20.96
C HIS A 265 -16.65 0.08 21.70
N TRP A 266 -16.02 1.24 21.90
CA TRP A 266 -14.70 1.33 22.52
C TRP A 266 -14.67 0.91 24.00
N LYS A 267 -15.78 1.13 24.74
CA LYS A 267 -15.98 0.62 26.12
C LYS A 267 -16.18 -0.89 26.19
N SER A 268 -16.72 -1.49 25.13
CA SER A 268 -17.06 -2.91 25.11
C SER A 268 -15.81 -3.81 25.14
N LYS A 269 -16.03 -5.12 25.36
CA LYS A 269 -14.94 -6.12 25.26
C LYS A 269 -14.36 -6.23 23.85
N ALA A 270 -15.11 -5.81 22.83
CA ALA A 270 -14.68 -5.79 21.43
C ALA A 270 -13.94 -4.49 21.04
N GLY A 271 -13.88 -3.51 21.95
CA GLY A 271 -13.26 -2.20 21.77
C GLY A 271 -11.78 -2.18 22.13
N LEU A 272 -11.36 -1.18 22.91
CA LEU A 272 -9.94 -0.84 23.12
C LEU A 272 -9.11 -1.97 23.75
N ARG A 273 -9.77 -2.87 24.49
CA ARG A 273 -9.15 -4.02 25.18
C ARG A 273 -8.86 -5.21 24.26
N HIS A 274 -9.47 -5.22 23.07
CA HIS A 274 -9.30 -6.32 22.12
C HIS A 274 -8.17 -6.01 21.15
N VAL A 275 -7.28 -6.98 20.97
CA VAL A 275 -6.23 -6.92 19.95
C VAL A 275 -6.72 -7.72 18.74
N PHE A 276 -7.07 -7.02 17.67
CA PHE A 276 -7.53 -7.64 16.43
C PHE A 276 -6.38 -8.27 15.63
N LEU A 277 -5.25 -7.56 15.53
CA LEU A 277 -4.05 -7.99 14.82
C LEU A 277 -2.81 -7.46 15.51
N ASP A 278 -1.80 -8.32 15.68
CA ASP A 278 -0.45 -7.94 16.08
C ASP A 278 0.54 -8.36 15.00
N SER A 279 1.20 -7.37 14.39
CA SER A 279 2.16 -7.62 13.31
C SER A 279 3.37 -8.46 13.74
N SER A 280 3.76 -8.47 15.02
CA SER A 280 4.89 -9.30 15.47
C SER A 280 4.59 -10.79 15.46
N LEU A 281 3.31 -11.15 15.42
CA LEU A 281 2.85 -12.54 15.32
C LEU A 281 2.68 -12.98 13.86
N LEU A 282 2.69 -12.04 12.90
CA LEU A 282 2.60 -12.39 11.49
C LEU A 282 3.89 -13.10 11.07
N LEU A 283 3.74 -14.27 10.45
CA LEU A 283 4.82 -15.18 10.06
C LEU A 283 5.57 -15.84 11.23
N ALA A 284 5.20 -15.58 12.49
CA ALA A 284 5.72 -16.32 13.63
C ALA A 284 5.08 -17.72 13.62
N ARG A 285 5.81 -18.72 13.13
CA ARG A 285 5.31 -20.10 13.12
C ARG A 285 5.35 -20.67 14.53
N ALA A 286 4.19 -21.02 15.06
CA ALA A 286 4.10 -21.90 16.22
C ALA A 286 4.65 -23.28 15.83
N GLY A 287 5.83 -23.65 16.33
CA GLY A 287 6.30 -25.05 16.34
C GLY A 287 7.61 -25.38 15.60
N GLU A 288 8.19 -24.50 14.79
CA GLU A 288 9.50 -24.77 14.16
C GLU A 288 10.64 -24.32 15.08
N VAL A 289 10.87 -25.08 16.15
CA VAL A 289 12.07 -24.99 17.00
C VAL A 289 13.26 -25.51 16.20
N GLY A 290 13.82 -24.69 15.30
CA GLY A 290 15.11 -24.99 14.67
C GLY A 290 15.38 -24.40 13.28
N THR A 291 14.37 -23.94 12.54
CA THR A 291 14.58 -23.51 11.12
C THR A 291 13.91 -22.20 10.73
N SER A 292 13.09 -21.59 11.60
CA SER A 292 12.57 -20.25 11.33
C SER A 292 13.68 -19.23 11.61
N ASP A 293 14.14 -18.54 10.56
CA ASP A 293 15.07 -17.43 10.71
C ASP A 293 14.41 -16.36 11.61
N PRO A 294 14.92 -16.15 12.85
CA PRO A 294 14.30 -15.26 13.83
C PRO A 294 14.28 -13.79 13.38
N THR A 295 14.91 -13.48 12.24
CA THR A 295 14.96 -12.14 11.68
C THR A 295 13.89 -11.87 10.64
N LYS A 296 13.18 -12.90 10.12
CA LYS A 296 12.03 -12.72 9.22
C LYS A 296 10.85 -12.18 10.00
N ARG A 297 10.42 -10.96 9.67
CA ARG A 297 9.26 -10.29 10.28
C ARG A 297 8.57 -9.37 9.29
N VAL A 298 7.32 -9.06 9.56
CA VAL A 298 6.56 -8.02 8.86
C VAL A 298 6.50 -6.77 9.73
N SER A 299 6.80 -5.61 9.14
CA SER A 299 6.72 -4.30 9.79
C SER A 299 5.89 -3.33 8.97
N GLY A 300 5.42 -2.25 9.59
CA GLY A 300 4.72 -1.18 8.90
C GLY A 300 3.37 -1.61 8.33
N VAL A 301 2.75 -2.62 8.94
CA VAL A 301 1.51 -3.23 8.44
C VAL A 301 0.39 -2.20 8.36
N GLN A 302 -0.37 -2.23 7.26
CA GLN A 302 -1.62 -1.51 7.08
C GLN A 302 -2.68 -2.45 6.50
N LEU A 303 -3.86 -2.49 7.13
CA LEU A 303 -5.02 -3.18 6.59
C LEU A 303 -5.58 -2.40 5.39
N LEU A 304 -5.80 -3.10 4.28
CA LEU A 304 -6.29 -2.50 3.03
C LEU A 304 -7.80 -2.69 2.83
N GLY A 305 -8.41 -3.63 3.57
CA GLY A 305 -9.84 -3.91 3.53
C GLY A 305 -10.14 -5.40 3.67
N ALA A 306 -11.41 -5.71 3.91
CA ALA A 306 -11.90 -7.08 3.99
C ALA A 306 -11.84 -7.78 2.62
N PHE A 307 -11.43 -9.05 2.63
CA PHE A 307 -11.34 -9.90 1.43
C PHE A 307 -11.35 -11.38 1.84
N GLU A 308 -12.23 -12.19 1.24
CA GLU A 308 -12.26 -13.66 1.38
C GLU A 308 -12.13 -14.17 2.83
N GLN A 309 -13.13 -13.92 3.68
CA GLN A 309 -13.15 -14.34 5.11
C GLN A 309 -11.90 -13.91 5.89
N GLY A 310 -11.39 -12.72 5.57
CA GLY A 310 -10.16 -12.20 6.14
C GLY A 310 -9.92 -10.77 5.67
N TYR A 311 -8.66 -10.33 5.79
CA TYR A 311 -8.24 -8.99 5.41
C TYR A 311 -7.01 -9.04 4.50
N LEU A 312 -7.01 -8.18 3.49
CA LEU A 312 -5.79 -7.82 2.79
C LEU A 312 -4.99 -6.85 3.64
N PHE A 313 -3.68 -7.04 3.66
CA PHE A 313 -2.75 -6.12 4.30
C PHE A 313 -1.56 -5.86 3.40
N ALA A 314 -0.99 -4.67 3.51
CA ALA A 314 0.33 -4.38 2.99
C ALA A 314 1.32 -4.20 4.14
N GLY A 315 2.58 -4.51 3.90
CA GLY A 315 3.63 -4.33 4.87
C GLY A 315 5.00 -4.50 4.25
N GLN A 316 6.03 -4.25 5.05
CA GLN A 316 7.41 -4.52 4.70
C GLN A 316 7.84 -5.85 5.29
N GLN A 317 8.33 -6.77 4.46
CA GLN A 317 8.96 -8.00 4.91
C GLN A 317 10.47 -7.79 5.01
N HIS A 318 11.01 -8.02 6.21
CA HIS A 318 12.46 -8.03 6.44
C HIS A 318 12.98 -9.42 6.10
N GLY A 319 13.84 -9.49 5.08
CA GLY A 319 14.50 -10.73 4.68
C GLY A 319 15.64 -11.03 5.66
N GLY A 320 15.49 -12.08 6.45
CA GLY A 320 16.61 -12.60 7.22
C GLY A 320 17.70 -13.16 6.32
N GLY A 321 18.66 -12.31 5.95
CA GLY A 321 19.68 -12.62 4.94
C GLY A 321 19.30 -12.28 3.49
N GLU A 322 18.08 -11.81 3.24
CA GLU A 322 17.63 -11.30 1.93
C GLU A 322 17.29 -9.80 1.99
N SER A 323 17.36 -9.10 0.86
CA SER A 323 16.93 -7.71 0.76
C SER A 323 15.46 -7.52 1.18
N SER A 324 15.22 -6.49 2.01
CA SER A 324 13.86 -6.11 2.41
C SER A 324 13.04 -5.66 1.22
N HIS A 325 11.74 -5.96 1.25
CA HIS A 325 10.81 -5.66 0.18
C HIS A 325 9.40 -5.45 0.76
N TYR A 326 8.50 -4.94 -0.08
CA TYR A 326 7.10 -4.78 0.30
C TYR A 326 6.29 -6.00 -0.11
N ILE A 327 5.18 -6.23 0.58
CA ILE A 327 4.29 -7.35 0.33
C ILE A 327 2.84 -6.90 0.32
N LEU A 328 2.04 -7.59 -0.50
CA LEU A 328 0.60 -7.71 -0.33
C LEU A 328 0.34 -9.10 0.28
N GLY A 329 -0.31 -9.13 1.44
CA GLY A 329 -0.67 -10.37 2.13
C GLY A 329 -2.16 -10.46 2.45
N HIS A 330 -2.58 -11.64 2.86
CA HIS A 330 -3.90 -11.94 3.37
C HIS A 330 -3.79 -12.65 4.71
N VAL A 331 -4.67 -12.32 5.65
CA VAL A 331 -4.81 -13.00 6.93
C VAL A 331 -6.28 -13.35 7.15
N GLN A 332 -6.56 -14.59 7.55
CA GLN A 332 -7.93 -15.01 7.83
C GLN A 332 -8.40 -14.49 9.17
N THR A 333 -9.71 -14.37 9.29
CA THR A 333 -10.37 -14.01 10.54
C THR A 333 -11.26 -15.14 11.01
N THR A 334 -11.32 -15.32 12.32
CA THR A 334 -12.29 -16.20 12.97
C THR A 334 -13.07 -15.45 14.02
N THR A 335 -14.31 -15.89 14.25
CA THR A 335 -15.18 -15.34 15.28
C THR A 335 -15.23 -16.32 16.44
N ALA A 336 -14.74 -15.91 17.61
CA ALA A 336 -14.76 -16.79 18.78
C ALA A 336 -16.22 -17.07 19.20
N HIS A 337 -16.60 -18.35 19.21
CA HIS A 337 -17.98 -18.79 19.48
C HIS A 337 -18.57 -18.29 20.82
N ASN A 338 -17.72 -18.02 21.82
CA ASN A 338 -18.18 -17.65 23.16
C ASN A 338 -18.43 -16.14 23.35
N PHE A 339 -17.87 -15.29 22.48
CA PHE A 339 -17.97 -13.83 22.65
C PHE A 339 -18.42 -13.09 21.39
N GLY A 340 -18.51 -13.76 20.24
CA GLY A 340 -18.89 -13.11 18.97
C GLY A 340 -17.86 -12.08 18.49
N ILE A 341 -16.65 -12.07 19.07
CA ILE A 341 -15.58 -11.13 18.74
C ILE A 341 -14.74 -11.73 17.62
N MET A 342 -14.54 -10.95 16.56
CA MET A 342 -13.71 -11.33 15.43
C MET A 342 -12.24 -11.06 15.75
N THR A 343 -11.36 -12.01 15.42
CA THR A 343 -9.91 -11.89 15.58
C THR A 343 -9.22 -12.40 14.33
N THR A 344 -8.02 -11.90 14.04
CA THR A 344 -7.18 -12.48 12.99
C THR A 344 -6.53 -13.77 13.47
N GLN A 345 -6.19 -14.63 12.51
CA GLN A 345 -5.43 -15.87 12.70
C GLN A 345 -4.02 -15.71 12.09
N PRO A 346 -3.02 -15.26 12.86
CA PRO A 346 -1.67 -14.98 12.34
C PRO A 346 -1.00 -16.16 11.63
N GLU A 347 -1.38 -17.39 11.98
CA GLU A 347 -0.91 -18.63 11.37
C GLU A 347 -1.39 -18.84 9.93
N THR A 348 -2.46 -18.16 9.52
CA THR A 348 -3.07 -18.29 8.18
C THR A 348 -2.51 -17.31 7.14
N VAL A 349 -1.47 -16.56 7.50
CA VAL A 349 -0.91 -15.50 6.65
C VAL A 349 -0.43 -16.07 5.31
N CYS A 350 -0.98 -15.52 4.23
CA CYS A 350 -0.64 -15.85 2.85
C CYS A 350 -0.02 -14.62 2.17
N ILE A 351 1.21 -14.75 1.64
CA ILE A 351 1.83 -13.69 0.83
C ILE A 351 1.32 -13.81 -0.61
N LEU A 352 0.55 -12.82 -1.06
CA LEU A 352 -0.12 -12.80 -2.37
C LEU A 352 0.70 -12.10 -3.45
N ALA A 353 1.50 -11.09 -3.08
CA ALA A 353 2.43 -10.47 -4.00
C ALA A 353 3.69 -9.99 -3.28
N ARG A 354 4.84 -10.28 -3.90
CA ARG A 354 6.12 -9.65 -3.58
C ARG A 354 6.26 -8.37 -4.42
N LEU A 355 6.57 -7.26 -3.77
CA LEU A 355 6.69 -5.92 -4.35
C LEU A 355 8.13 -5.45 -4.18
N GLU A 356 8.86 -5.34 -5.29
CA GLU A 356 10.31 -5.18 -5.21
C GLU A 356 10.72 -3.78 -4.75
N SER A 357 11.76 -3.74 -3.92
CA SER A 357 12.56 -2.56 -3.58
C SER A 357 13.81 -2.51 -4.45
N PHE A 358 14.57 -1.41 -4.36
CA PHE A 358 15.83 -1.29 -5.09
C PHE A 358 16.75 -2.51 -4.88
N LEU A 359 17.04 -2.85 -3.62
CA LEU A 359 17.96 -3.93 -3.28
C LEU A 359 17.40 -5.33 -3.60
N SER A 360 16.07 -5.50 -3.54
CA SER A 360 15.47 -6.81 -3.82
C SER A 360 15.29 -7.07 -5.32
N SER A 361 15.16 -6.01 -6.13
CA SER A 361 15.10 -6.11 -7.59
C SER A 361 16.47 -6.28 -8.27
N TRP A 362 17.57 -6.14 -7.54
CA TRP A 362 18.93 -6.03 -8.09
C TRP A 362 19.28 -7.10 -9.13
N LYS A 363 18.89 -8.36 -8.88
CA LYS A 363 19.11 -9.47 -9.82
C LYS A 363 18.39 -9.29 -11.17
N TYR A 364 17.22 -8.64 -11.18
CA TYR A 364 16.44 -8.38 -12.39
C TYR A 364 16.97 -7.16 -13.16
N THR A 365 17.63 -6.23 -12.47
CA THR A 365 18.02 -4.93 -13.03
C THR A 365 19.49 -4.88 -13.45
N LEU A 366 20.35 -5.74 -12.89
CA LEU A 366 21.77 -5.86 -13.25
C LEU A 366 21.99 -6.25 -14.71
N GLU A 367 21.26 -7.26 -15.18
CA GLU A 367 21.44 -7.85 -16.52
C GLU A 367 20.56 -7.20 -17.58
N ALA A 368 19.53 -6.47 -17.14
CA ALA A 368 18.67 -5.72 -18.03
C ALA A 368 19.37 -4.42 -18.47
N SER A 369 19.38 -4.17 -19.78
CA SER A 369 19.67 -2.84 -20.33
C SER A 369 18.48 -1.93 -20.04
N THR A 370 18.26 -1.57 -18.77
CA THR A 370 17.06 -0.89 -18.31
C THR A 370 16.94 0.50 -18.95
N GLU A 371 16.05 0.59 -19.94
CA GLU A 371 15.73 1.86 -20.60
C GLU A 371 14.87 2.72 -19.65
N GLY A 372 15.19 4.01 -19.54
CA GLY A 372 14.36 4.99 -18.79
C GLY A 372 14.47 4.95 -17.27
N GLY A 373 15.52 4.36 -16.70
CA GLY A 373 15.78 4.38 -15.24
C GLY A 373 14.85 3.50 -14.41
N LEU A 374 14.10 2.59 -15.05
CA LEU A 374 13.34 1.53 -14.37
C LEU A 374 14.31 0.63 -13.59
N GLY A 375 13.99 0.38 -12.32
CA GLY A 375 14.91 -0.39 -11.47
C GLY A 375 16.08 0.42 -10.89
N GLY A 376 16.19 1.71 -11.22
CA GLY A 376 17.19 2.61 -10.65
C GLY A 376 16.91 2.96 -9.19
N TRP A 377 17.96 3.22 -8.41
CA TRP A 377 17.85 3.49 -6.97
C TRP A 377 17.02 4.74 -6.65
N GLU A 378 16.98 5.72 -7.55
CA GLU A 378 16.20 6.95 -7.42
C GLU A 378 14.69 6.72 -7.63
N ASN A 379 14.33 5.70 -8.43
CA ASN A 379 12.95 5.41 -8.85
C ASN A 379 12.35 4.20 -8.11
N MET A 380 13.04 3.69 -7.11
CA MET A 380 12.60 2.55 -6.32
C MET A 380 12.56 2.86 -4.83
N PRO A 381 11.60 2.27 -4.11
CA PRO A 381 11.58 2.35 -2.67
C PRO A 381 12.76 1.57 -2.10
N SER A 382 13.21 2.02 -0.93
CA SER A 382 14.32 1.40 -0.21
C SER A 382 13.87 0.21 0.62
N ALA A 383 12.59 0.14 0.99
CA ALA A 383 12.07 -0.79 1.98
C ALA A 383 12.87 -0.72 3.29
N HIS A 384 13.02 0.49 3.84
CA HIS A 384 13.59 0.76 5.16
C HIS A 384 12.74 1.76 5.97
N GLU A 385 11.52 2.02 5.53
CA GLU A 385 10.55 2.83 6.26
C GLU A 385 9.79 1.96 7.27
N HIS A 386 9.69 2.43 8.50
CA HIS A 386 8.99 1.71 9.56
C HIS A 386 7.48 1.97 9.52
N HIS A 387 7.05 3.09 8.95
CA HIS A 387 5.65 3.50 8.88
C HIS A 387 5.21 3.92 7.45
N PRO A 388 5.36 3.03 6.45
CA PRO A 388 4.83 3.27 5.11
C PRO A 388 3.31 3.40 5.15
N ARG A 389 2.77 4.16 4.19
CA ARG A 389 1.32 4.19 3.92
C ARG A 389 1.01 3.49 2.63
N PHE A 390 -0.13 2.83 2.60
CA PHE A 390 -0.57 2.05 1.44
C PHE A 390 -2.00 2.40 1.06
N ALA A 391 -2.31 2.20 -0.22
CA ALA A 391 -3.68 2.20 -0.72
C ALA A 391 -3.81 1.13 -1.80
N ILE A 392 -5.00 0.55 -1.94
CA ILE A 392 -5.32 -0.43 -2.98
C ILE A 392 -6.53 0.05 -3.77
N THR A 393 -6.58 -0.26 -5.05
CA THR A 393 -7.79 -0.01 -5.85
C THR A 393 -8.90 -0.98 -5.44
N THR A 394 -10.09 -0.43 -5.17
CA THR A 394 -11.31 -1.19 -4.87
C THR A 394 -12.16 -1.34 -6.14
N GLY A 395 -13.03 -2.35 -6.20
CA GLY A 395 -14.03 -2.47 -7.29
C GLY A 395 -13.59 -3.21 -8.56
N GLY A 396 -12.39 -3.78 -8.62
CA GLY A 396 -12.01 -4.81 -9.61
C GLY A 396 -11.71 -4.34 -11.05
N CYS A 397 -11.87 -3.05 -11.37
CA CYS A 397 -11.46 -2.49 -12.66
C CYS A 397 -9.93 -2.28 -12.77
N PHE A 398 -9.28 -2.06 -11.64
CA PHE A 398 -7.83 -1.82 -11.57
C PHE A 398 -7.18 -2.74 -10.54
N ASP A 399 -5.94 -3.12 -10.82
CA ASP A 399 -5.12 -3.97 -9.95
C ASP A 399 -3.88 -3.19 -9.51
N PHE A 400 -4.06 -2.10 -8.76
CA PHE A 400 -2.97 -1.25 -8.29
C PHE A 400 -2.85 -1.23 -6.76
N LEU A 401 -1.61 -1.10 -6.31
CA LEU A 401 -1.26 -0.78 -4.94
C LEU A 401 -0.34 0.43 -4.94
N ALA A 402 -0.70 1.48 -4.22
CA ALA A 402 0.14 2.64 -4.00
C ALA A 402 0.90 2.49 -2.67
N LEU A 403 2.13 2.99 -2.66
CA LEU A 403 3.02 3.05 -1.51
C LEU A 403 3.54 4.48 -1.36
N ALA A 404 3.45 5.01 -0.15
CA ALA A 404 4.15 6.22 0.25
C ALA A 404 5.27 5.85 1.24
N GLU A 405 6.52 6.08 0.84
CA GLU A 405 7.72 5.82 1.64
C GLU A 405 8.42 7.15 1.93
N ARG A 406 8.72 7.43 3.20
CA ARG A 406 9.49 8.63 3.54
C ARG A 406 10.92 8.47 3.04
N ASP A 407 11.41 9.48 2.33
CA ASP A 407 12.78 9.52 1.82
C ASP A 407 13.75 9.68 2.99
N LYS A 408 14.45 8.59 3.32
CA LYS A 408 15.55 8.58 4.30
C LYS A 408 16.92 8.79 3.67
N LYS A 409 17.00 8.90 2.33
CA LYS A 409 18.27 9.00 1.60
C LYS A 409 18.93 10.36 1.79
N ARG A 410 18.19 11.39 2.23
CA ARG A 410 18.68 12.76 2.39
C ARG A 410 18.15 13.40 3.66
N ILE A 411 19.04 13.98 4.47
CA ILE A 411 18.65 14.80 5.63
C ILE A 411 18.21 16.18 5.10
N ARG A 412 16.95 16.54 5.33
CA ARG A 412 16.31 17.77 4.85
C ARG A 412 15.57 18.46 6.01
N PRO A 413 15.33 19.79 5.93
CA PRO A 413 14.57 20.52 6.96
C PRO A 413 13.12 20.03 7.10
N ALA A 414 12.50 19.66 5.99
CA ALA A 414 11.18 19.03 5.93
C ALA A 414 11.32 17.58 5.45
N PRO A 415 10.52 16.64 5.98
CA PRO A 415 10.49 15.28 5.44
C PRO A 415 10.02 15.29 3.98
N LEU A 416 10.56 14.40 3.17
CA LEU A 416 10.08 14.15 1.82
C LEU A 416 9.47 12.75 1.79
N THR A 417 8.39 12.58 1.04
CA THR A 417 7.74 11.27 0.86
C THR A 417 7.71 10.93 -0.62
N GLN A 418 8.27 9.79 -1.00
CA GLN A 418 8.21 9.26 -2.36
C GLN A 418 6.94 8.44 -2.56
N LEU A 419 6.29 8.63 -3.71
CA LEU A 419 5.07 7.90 -4.07
C LEU A 419 5.37 6.90 -5.18
N PHE A 420 4.98 5.65 -4.93
CA PHE A 420 5.16 4.52 -5.82
C PHE A 420 3.84 3.85 -6.14
N LEU A 421 3.70 3.36 -7.36
CA LEU A 421 2.57 2.56 -7.81
C LEU A 421 3.07 1.18 -8.21
N TYR A 422 2.39 0.13 -7.78
CA TYR A 422 2.66 -1.25 -8.18
C TYR A 422 1.45 -1.84 -8.90
N ARG A 423 1.71 -2.71 -9.89
CA ARG A 423 0.68 -3.62 -10.40
C ARG A 423 0.62 -4.87 -9.52
N ILE A 424 -0.57 -5.20 -9.02
CA ILE A 424 -0.83 -6.40 -8.21
C ILE A 424 -1.62 -7.44 -9.01
N PRO A 425 -1.70 -8.70 -8.55
CA PRO A 425 -2.56 -9.70 -9.19
C PRO A 425 -4.03 -9.27 -9.15
N ALA A 426 -4.78 -9.66 -10.18
CA ALA A 426 -6.21 -9.36 -10.26
C ALA A 426 -6.99 -10.08 -9.15
N PRO A 427 -8.15 -9.57 -8.71
CA PRO A 427 -8.94 -10.17 -7.62
C PRO A 427 -9.24 -11.66 -7.82
N SER A 428 -9.52 -12.10 -9.06
CA SER A 428 -9.73 -13.52 -9.37
C SER A 428 -8.48 -14.37 -9.12
N GLN A 429 -7.30 -13.85 -9.46
CA GLN A 429 -6.02 -14.52 -9.20
C GLN A 429 -5.73 -14.58 -7.70
N LEU A 430 -5.98 -13.48 -6.96
CA LEU A 430 -5.84 -13.45 -5.51
C LEU A 430 -6.70 -14.53 -4.84
N ARG A 431 -7.97 -14.68 -5.26
CA ARG A 431 -8.86 -15.75 -4.76
C ARG A 431 -8.29 -17.14 -5.00
N SER A 432 -7.81 -17.41 -6.21
CA SER A 432 -7.19 -18.69 -6.55
C SER A 432 -5.95 -18.98 -5.70
N MET A 433 -5.11 -17.96 -5.46
CA MET A 433 -3.92 -18.08 -4.62
C MET A 433 -4.28 -18.39 -3.16
N ILE A 434 -5.27 -17.68 -2.61
CA ILE A 434 -5.76 -17.94 -1.25
C ILE A 434 -6.33 -19.36 -1.15
N ALA A 435 -7.16 -19.78 -2.10
CA ALA A 435 -7.75 -21.12 -2.11
C ALA A 435 -6.67 -22.23 -2.16
N ALA A 436 -5.66 -22.08 -3.02
CA ALA A 436 -4.53 -23.00 -3.09
C ALA A 436 -3.73 -23.04 -1.78
N HIS A 437 -3.52 -21.88 -1.15
CA HIS A 437 -2.84 -21.79 0.14
C HIS A 437 -3.64 -22.49 1.25
N LYS A 438 -4.96 -22.28 1.31
CA LYS A 438 -5.84 -22.97 2.28
C LYS A 438 -5.76 -24.48 2.14
N GLN A 439 -5.75 -25.00 0.91
CA GLN A 439 -5.62 -26.44 0.66
C GLN A 439 -4.26 -26.99 1.11
N SER A 440 -3.16 -26.26 0.84
CA SER A 440 -1.82 -26.65 1.29
C SER A 440 -1.72 -26.66 2.81
N TYR A 441 -2.25 -25.63 3.48
CA TYR A 441 -2.25 -25.51 4.93
C TYR A 441 -3.06 -26.64 5.59
N ALA A 442 -4.25 -26.95 5.07
CA ALA A 442 -5.09 -28.04 5.58
C ALA A 442 -4.40 -29.42 5.45
N ARG A 443 -3.63 -29.66 4.38
CA ARG A 443 -2.84 -30.89 4.21
C ARG A 443 -1.71 -30.98 5.23
N LYS A 444 -1.00 -29.88 5.49
CA LYS A 444 0.11 -29.82 6.47
C LYS A 444 -0.38 -29.99 7.91
N ALA A 445 -1.54 -29.42 8.26
CA ALA A 445 -2.13 -29.60 9.59
C ALA A 445 -2.58 -31.04 9.89
N GLY A 446 -2.77 -31.87 8.86
CA GLY A 446 -3.20 -33.27 8.99
C GLY A 446 -2.09 -34.32 8.84
N SER A 447 -0.84 -33.93 8.56
CA SER A 447 0.29 -34.84 8.32
C SER A 447 1.46 -34.47 9.24
N SER A 448 1.71 -35.31 10.23
CA SER A 448 2.71 -35.08 11.30
C SER A 448 4.10 -35.65 11.00
N ASP A 449 4.39 -36.12 9.78
CA ASP A 449 5.69 -36.71 9.45
C ASP A 449 6.32 -36.06 8.22
N ASP A 450 7.59 -35.65 8.40
CA ASP A 450 8.64 -35.33 7.42
C ASP A 450 8.24 -35.07 5.95
N MET A 451 8.41 -33.82 5.48
CA MET A 451 9.35 -33.52 4.38
C MET A 451 9.30 -32.06 3.90
N ASP A 452 10.52 -31.58 3.63
CA ASP A 452 11.05 -30.63 2.64
C ASP A 452 10.15 -29.56 1.97
N TRP A 453 10.69 -28.35 1.89
CA TRP A 453 10.03 -27.10 1.46
C TRP A 453 9.96 -26.89 -0.07
N SER A 454 10.01 -27.95 -0.88
CA SER A 454 9.81 -27.84 -2.32
C SER A 454 8.31 -27.87 -2.67
N VAL A 455 7.73 -26.68 -2.81
CA VAL A 455 6.60 -26.32 -3.69
C VAL A 455 5.68 -27.48 -4.13
N ALA A 456 4.49 -27.54 -3.53
CA ALA A 456 3.40 -28.38 -4.01
C ALA A 456 2.72 -27.75 -5.26
N GLU A 457 3.29 -27.98 -6.43
CA GLU A 457 2.64 -27.80 -7.74
C GLU A 457 1.79 -29.04 -8.08
N THR A 458 0.62 -29.20 -7.47
CA THR A 458 -0.36 -30.19 -7.96
C THR A 458 -1.24 -29.57 -9.04
N GLY A 459 -0.69 -29.60 -10.25
CA GLY A 459 -1.25 -29.19 -11.54
C GLY A 459 -0.05 -28.96 -12.44
N LYS A 460 0.05 -29.63 -13.60
CA LYS A 460 1.20 -29.46 -14.51
C LYS A 460 1.50 -27.95 -14.63
N PRO A 461 2.64 -27.46 -14.12
CA PRO A 461 2.93 -26.04 -14.17
C PRO A 461 2.88 -25.65 -15.64
N THR A 462 2.06 -24.63 -15.94
CA THR A 462 2.17 -23.96 -17.23
C THR A 462 3.61 -23.49 -17.31
N ARG A 463 4.41 -24.03 -18.23
CA ARG A 463 5.83 -23.70 -18.34
C ARG A 463 5.99 -22.19 -18.35
N THR A 464 6.64 -21.64 -17.32
CA THR A 464 6.92 -20.20 -17.24
C THR A 464 8.34 -19.97 -17.72
N PHE A 465 8.47 -19.46 -18.94
CA PHE A 465 9.77 -19.18 -19.54
C PHE A 465 10.46 -17.94 -18.96
N PHE A 466 9.69 -17.09 -18.27
CA PHE A 466 10.18 -15.82 -17.75
C PHE A 466 9.57 -15.53 -16.38
N ASP A 467 10.42 -15.14 -15.44
CA ASP A 467 10.01 -14.55 -14.17
C ASP A 467 9.99 -13.03 -14.29
N VAL A 468 8.87 -12.43 -13.85
CA VAL A 468 8.59 -11.00 -14.00
C VAL A 468 8.43 -10.39 -12.61
N PRO A 469 9.36 -9.52 -12.17
CA PRO A 469 9.25 -8.82 -10.90
C PRO A 469 8.16 -7.75 -10.95
N ARG A 470 7.63 -7.41 -9.78
CA ARG A 470 6.76 -6.24 -9.60
C ARG A 470 7.60 -5.04 -9.23
N ILE A 471 8.08 -4.33 -10.24
CA ILE A 471 8.83 -3.07 -10.09
C ILE A 471 7.83 -1.91 -10.10
N PRO A 472 7.96 -0.94 -9.20
CA PRO A 472 7.02 0.17 -9.14
C PRO A 472 7.27 1.21 -10.22
N LEU A 473 6.23 1.99 -10.52
CA LEU A 473 6.34 3.28 -11.15
C LEU A 473 6.49 4.34 -10.05
N CYS A 474 7.62 5.06 -10.05
CA CYS A 474 7.76 6.24 -9.19
C CYS A 474 6.94 7.40 -9.78
N LEU A 475 5.96 7.89 -9.02
CA LEU A 475 5.07 8.95 -9.47
C LEU A 475 5.71 10.31 -9.24
N THR A 476 6.15 10.57 -8.00
CA THR A 476 6.78 11.83 -7.62
C THR A 476 7.36 11.75 -6.20
N THR A 477 7.95 12.85 -5.76
CA THR A 477 8.28 13.11 -4.35
C THR A 477 7.45 14.29 -3.86
N VAL A 478 6.77 14.13 -2.74
CA VAL A 478 5.99 15.17 -2.07
C VAL A 478 6.73 15.69 -0.85
N GLU A 479 6.52 16.97 -0.53
CA GLU A 479 7.05 17.57 0.69
C GLU A 479 6.10 17.26 1.85
N ASN A 480 6.67 16.96 3.01
CA ASN A 480 6.05 16.46 4.23
C ASN A 480 5.61 14.99 4.21
N ASP A 481 5.26 14.49 5.40
CA ASP A 481 4.74 13.13 5.59
C ASP A 481 3.31 13.03 5.01
N VAL A 482 3.07 11.97 4.24
CA VAL A 482 1.73 11.64 3.72
C VAL A 482 0.89 11.07 4.87
N THR A 483 -0.18 11.78 5.22
CA THR A 483 -1.10 11.40 6.30
C THR A 483 -2.22 10.49 5.80
N ASP A 484 -2.63 10.67 4.54
CA ASP A 484 -3.69 9.88 3.92
C ASP A 484 -3.37 9.56 2.45
N LEU A 485 -3.74 8.36 2.01
CA LEU A 485 -3.47 7.85 0.67
C LEU A 485 -4.67 7.02 0.22
N GLY A 486 -5.26 7.35 -0.93
CA GLY A 486 -6.49 6.70 -1.38
C GLY A 486 -6.67 6.71 -2.89
N PHE A 487 -7.39 5.70 -3.39
CA PHE A 487 -7.83 5.64 -4.78
C PHE A 487 -9.28 6.06 -4.91
N SER A 488 -9.61 6.67 -6.05
CA SER A 488 -10.98 6.89 -6.52
C SER A 488 -11.09 6.44 -7.98
N VAL A 489 -12.16 5.72 -8.31
CA VAL A 489 -12.42 5.31 -9.69
C VAL A 489 -13.15 6.45 -10.40
N ILE A 490 -12.63 6.87 -11.56
CA ILE A 490 -13.26 7.91 -12.39
C ILE A 490 -14.10 7.25 -13.48
N ASP A 491 -13.49 6.30 -14.20
CA ASP A 491 -14.11 5.51 -15.25
C ASP A 491 -13.43 4.13 -15.38
N ASP A 492 -13.85 3.30 -16.33
CA ASP A 492 -13.35 1.93 -16.53
C ASP A 492 -11.85 1.84 -16.91
N ARG A 493 -11.23 2.96 -17.31
CA ARG A 493 -9.82 3.03 -17.76
C ARG A 493 -8.98 4.05 -17.00
N THR A 494 -9.62 4.89 -16.19
CA THR A 494 -9.00 5.93 -15.41
C THR A 494 -9.35 5.81 -13.93
N CYS A 495 -8.32 5.76 -13.10
CA CYS A 495 -8.45 5.96 -11.65
C CYS A 495 -7.61 7.16 -11.20
N ALA A 496 -7.95 7.73 -10.06
CA ALA A 496 -7.18 8.79 -9.42
C ALA A 496 -6.58 8.30 -8.11
N LEU A 497 -5.28 8.52 -7.93
CA LEU A 497 -4.59 8.37 -6.66
C LEU A 497 -4.47 9.74 -5.99
N SER A 498 -4.94 9.88 -4.76
CA SER A 498 -4.78 11.08 -3.95
C SER A 498 -3.84 10.80 -2.79
N ALA A 499 -2.86 11.68 -2.58
CA ALA A 499 -1.98 11.68 -1.42
C ALA A 499 -2.12 13.02 -0.69
N SER A 500 -2.54 12.97 0.56
CA SER A 500 -2.75 14.14 1.41
C SER A 500 -1.62 14.24 2.42
N THR A 501 -1.03 15.42 2.51
CA THR A 501 -0.23 15.84 3.66
C THR A 501 -1.11 16.67 4.59
N LYS A 502 -0.54 17.21 5.67
CA LYS A 502 -1.27 18.13 6.55
C LYS A 502 -1.80 19.38 5.81
N GLU A 503 -1.10 19.83 4.77
CA GLU A 503 -1.34 21.12 4.13
C GLU A 503 -1.91 21.01 2.72
N THR A 504 -1.56 19.95 1.98
CA THR A 504 -1.93 19.83 0.57
C THR A 504 -2.31 18.41 0.22
N THR A 505 -3.36 18.28 -0.59
CA THR A 505 -3.72 17.04 -1.24
C THR A 505 -3.32 17.13 -2.71
N ARG A 506 -2.56 16.13 -3.16
CA ARG A 506 -2.11 16.02 -4.55
C ARG A 506 -2.77 14.81 -5.17
N THR A 507 -3.25 14.94 -6.41
CA THR A 507 -3.97 13.88 -7.12
C THR A 507 -3.34 13.60 -8.47
N TRP A 508 -3.19 12.31 -8.80
CA TRP A 508 -2.71 11.82 -10.10
C TRP A 508 -3.79 10.98 -10.75
N ARG A 509 -4.15 11.32 -11.99
CA ARG A 509 -4.95 10.46 -12.85
C ARG A 509 -4.05 9.44 -13.50
N ILE A 510 -4.45 8.17 -13.41
CA ILE A 510 -3.74 7.01 -13.91
C ILE A 510 -4.61 6.42 -15.00
N HIS A 511 -4.12 6.42 -16.23
CA HIS A 511 -4.82 5.91 -17.40
C HIS A 511 -4.18 4.60 -17.87
N GLU A 512 -4.99 3.55 -18.03
CA GLU A 512 -4.58 2.29 -18.64
C GLU A 512 -5.02 2.28 -20.12
N ARG A 513 -4.05 2.18 -21.04
CA ARG A 513 -4.27 2.28 -22.49
C ARG A 513 -4.60 0.95 -23.18
#